data_AF-A0A453CAP2-F1
#
_entry.id   AF-A0A453CAP2-F1
#
_cell.length_a   1.000
_cell.length_b   1.000
_cell.length_c   1.000
_cell.angle_alpha   90.00
_cell.angle_beta   90.00
_cell.angle_gamma   90.00
#
_symmetry.space_group_name_H-M   'P 1'
#
loop_
_entity.id
_entity.type
_entity.pdbx_description
1 polymer ?
#
loop_
_entity_poly.entity_id
_entity_poly.type
_entity_poly.pdbx_seq_one_letter_code
_entity_poly.pdbx_strand_id
1 'polypeptide(L)'
;PPKMGLSPSKRVDAALRRAPAFAAGCDAAFDRCLADAQHAFSGVRPYQLADASAHLHSALRGSLPIVRRWVPSPPPRVRVDSALRVSGLEGAAELSRDQFGEFAAELFREAVLAGAAEAALVRAPAGAAGILGVAIVSRAGAGAAGKLVAVYTAGVAAAVYLSLG
;
A
#
# COMPACT_ATOMS: atom_id res chain seq x y z
N PRO A 1 -24.58 12.43 15.91
CA PRO A 1 -23.25 11.94 16.35
C PRO A 1 -22.32 11.65 15.13
N PRO A 2 -21.18 12.34 15.00
CA PRO A 2 -20.28 12.10 13.87
C PRO A 2 -19.66 10.70 14.01
N LYS A 3 -19.94 9.81 13.04
CA LYS A 3 -19.22 8.53 12.92
C LYS A 3 -17.76 8.89 12.65
N MET A 4 -16.86 8.69 13.62
CA MET A 4 -15.42 8.78 13.38
C MET A 4 -15.07 7.77 12.28
N GLY A 5 -14.85 8.28 11.06
CA GLY A 5 -14.43 7.46 9.94
C GLY A 5 -13.11 6.77 10.28
N LEU A 6 -12.97 5.51 9.89
CA LEU A 6 -11.71 4.77 10.05
C LEU A 6 -10.56 5.59 9.43
N SER A 7 -9.42 5.67 10.13
CA SER A 7 -8.22 6.29 9.56
C SER A 7 -7.82 5.56 8.27
N PRO A 8 -7.16 6.23 7.31
CA PRO A 8 -6.77 5.61 6.05
C PRO A 8 -6.01 4.30 6.23
N SER A 9 -5.10 4.24 7.21
CA SER A 9 -4.38 3.01 7.56
C SER A 9 -5.32 1.87 7.99
N LYS A 10 -6.29 2.15 8.88
CA LYS A 10 -7.28 1.17 9.33
C LYS A 10 -8.22 0.72 8.20
N ARG A 11 -8.51 1.60 7.23
CA ARG A 11 -9.31 1.26 6.04
C ARG A 11 -8.57 0.29 5.13
N VAL A 12 -7.30 0.57 4.85
CA VAL A 12 -6.45 -0.32 4.05
C VAL A 12 -6.32 -1.68 4.72
N ASP A 13 -5.99 -1.70 6.02
CA ASP A 13 -5.87 -2.94 6.79
C ASP A 13 -7.16 -3.76 6.76
N ALA A 14 -8.31 -3.12 7.02
CA ALA A 14 -9.61 -3.79 6.94
C ALA A 14 -9.93 -4.29 5.52
N ALA A 15 -9.56 -3.54 4.47
CA ALA A 15 -9.78 -3.94 3.09
C ALA A 15 -8.93 -5.16 2.69
N LEU A 16 -7.67 -5.21 3.13
CA LEU A 16 -6.78 -6.36 2.92
C LEU A 16 -7.32 -7.60 3.65
N ARG A 17 -7.59 -7.48 4.96
CA ARG A 17 -8.02 -8.60 5.80
C ARG A 17 -9.39 -9.16 5.44
N ARG A 18 -10.30 -8.33 4.90
CA ARG A 18 -11.62 -8.79 4.45
C ARG A 18 -11.58 -9.50 3.10
N ALA A 19 -10.52 -9.33 2.32
CA ALA A 19 -10.46 -9.88 0.99
C ALA A 19 -10.00 -11.35 1.02
N PRO A 20 -10.83 -12.31 0.55
CA PRO A 20 -10.43 -13.72 0.51
C PRO A 20 -9.18 -13.97 -0.34
N ALA A 21 -9.02 -13.18 -1.41
CA ALA A 21 -7.83 -13.22 -2.27
C ALA A 21 -6.54 -12.84 -1.53
N PHE A 22 -6.63 -12.05 -0.45
CA PHE A 22 -5.47 -11.72 0.36
C PHE A 22 -5.01 -12.92 1.19
N ALA A 23 -5.93 -13.55 1.91
CA ALA A 23 -5.64 -14.76 2.68
C ALA A 23 -5.13 -15.90 1.77
N ALA A 24 -5.83 -16.16 0.65
CA ALA A 24 -5.41 -17.17 -0.32
C ALA A 24 -4.03 -16.86 -0.94
N GLY A 25 -3.73 -15.58 -1.19
CA GLY A 25 -2.41 -15.17 -1.64
C GLY A 25 -1.32 -15.42 -0.60
N CYS A 26 -1.60 -15.13 0.68
CA CYS A 26 -0.67 -15.41 1.77
C CYS A 26 -0.43 -16.90 1.92
N ASP A 27 -1.49 -17.72 1.84
CA ASP A 27 -1.38 -19.18 1.92
C ASP A 27 -0.54 -19.75 0.78
N ALA A 28 -0.80 -19.31 -0.46
CA ALA A 28 -0.05 -19.77 -1.63
C ALA A 28 1.42 -19.35 -1.57
N ALA A 29 1.72 -18.13 -1.09
CA ALA A 29 3.10 -17.68 -0.92
C ALA A 29 3.82 -18.46 0.19
N PHE A 30 3.13 -18.74 1.29
CA PHE A 30 3.65 -19.58 2.38
C PHE A 30 3.98 -20.99 1.91
N ASP A 31 3.03 -21.66 1.24
CA ASP A 31 3.20 -23.01 0.71
C ASP A 31 4.33 -23.06 -0.31
N ARG A 32 4.47 -22.01 -1.13
CA ARG A 32 5.57 -21.90 -2.08
C ARG A 32 6.92 -21.84 -1.37
N CYS A 33 7.06 -21.02 -0.32
CA CYS A 33 8.30 -20.93 0.44
C CYS A 33 8.69 -22.27 1.09
N LEU A 34 7.70 -23.04 1.57
CA LEU A 34 7.95 -24.39 2.09
C LEU A 34 8.39 -25.34 0.98
N ALA A 35 7.73 -25.31 -0.18
CA ALA A 35 8.09 -26.14 -1.32
C ALA A 35 9.50 -25.81 -1.85
N ASP A 36 9.87 -24.54 -1.96
CA ASP A 36 11.21 -24.10 -2.39
C ASP A 36 12.29 -24.51 -1.37
N ALA A 37 11.95 -24.54 -0.08
CA ALA A 37 12.82 -25.08 0.97
C ALA A 37 12.77 -26.62 1.06
N GLN A 38 12.08 -27.31 0.16
CA GLN A 38 11.86 -28.76 0.20
C GLN A 38 11.31 -29.24 1.57
N HIS A 39 10.53 -28.41 2.22
CA HIS A 39 10.00 -28.65 3.58
C HIS A 39 11.10 -28.89 4.63
N ALA A 40 12.31 -28.36 4.42
CA ALA A 40 13.39 -28.41 5.41
C ALA A 40 13.07 -27.62 6.70
N PHE A 41 12.06 -26.75 6.63
CA PHE A 41 11.61 -25.88 7.71
C PHE A 41 10.10 -25.98 7.88
N SER A 42 9.61 -25.67 9.08
CA SER A 42 8.19 -25.68 9.41
C SER A 42 7.48 -24.38 9.05
N GLY A 43 8.25 -23.31 8.84
CA GLY A 43 7.76 -21.99 8.48
C GLY A 43 8.67 -21.25 7.50
N VAL A 44 8.29 -20.00 7.19
CA VAL A 44 9.01 -19.14 6.26
C VAL A 44 10.20 -18.49 6.97
N ARG A 45 11.39 -18.62 6.41
CA ARG A 45 12.61 -18.02 6.98
C ARG A 45 12.68 -16.54 6.62
N PRO A 46 13.22 -15.66 7.49
CA PRO A 46 13.35 -14.23 7.20
C PRO A 46 14.05 -13.91 5.87
N TYR A 47 15.05 -14.70 5.48
CA TYR A 47 15.77 -14.49 4.20
C TYR A 47 14.88 -14.73 2.97
N GLN A 48 13.80 -15.52 3.08
CA GLN A 48 12.86 -15.81 1.99
C GLN A 48 11.84 -14.67 1.81
N LEU A 49 11.71 -13.76 2.76
CA LEU A 49 10.61 -12.80 2.79
C LEU A 49 10.62 -11.81 1.63
N ALA A 50 11.79 -11.45 1.10
CA ALA A 50 11.88 -10.56 -0.06
C ALA A 50 11.23 -11.21 -1.30
N ASP A 51 11.59 -12.46 -1.59
CA ASP A 51 11.06 -13.21 -2.72
C ASP A 51 9.59 -13.59 -2.49
N ALA A 52 9.24 -14.02 -1.28
CA ALA A 52 7.85 -14.29 -0.87
C ALA A 52 6.95 -13.07 -1.08
N SER A 53 7.44 -11.88 -0.72
CA SER A 53 6.72 -10.62 -0.89
C SER A 53 6.54 -10.24 -2.36
N ALA A 54 7.54 -10.53 -3.22
CA ALA A 54 7.43 -10.31 -4.66
C ALA A 54 6.41 -11.24 -5.32
N HIS A 55 6.39 -12.51 -4.92
CA HIS A 55 5.38 -13.48 -5.38
C HIS A 55 3.98 -13.11 -4.91
N LEU A 56 3.84 -12.77 -3.62
CA LEU A 56 2.58 -12.30 -3.06
C LEU A 56 2.10 -11.03 -3.78
N HIS A 57 2.99 -10.07 -4.05
CA HIS A 57 2.66 -8.86 -4.80
C HIS A 57 2.09 -9.18 -6.18
N SER A 58 2.70 -10.10 -6.92
CA SER A 58 2.20 -10.54 -8.22
C SER A 58 0.78 -11.11 -8.13
N ALA A 59 0.53 -12.00 -7.16
CA ALA A 59 -0.78 -12.62 -6.95
C ALA A 59 -1.85 -11.58 -6.55
N LEU A 60 -1.51 -10.69 -5.63
CA LEU A 60 -2.41 -9.64 -5.15
C LEU A 60 -2.65 -8.57 -6.21
N ARG A 61 -1.68 -8.25 -7.06
CA ARG A 61 -1.86 -7.27 -8.14
C ARG A 61 -2.88 -7.76 -9.18
N GLY A 62 -2.96 -9.06 -9.42
CA GLY A 62 -3.99 -9.66 -10.27
C GLY A 62 -5.39 -9.60 -9.67
N SER A 63 -5.48 -9.73 -8.34
CA SER A 63 -6.75 -10.04 -7.65
C SER A 63 -7.34 -8.88 -6.83
N LEU A 64 -6.50 -7.95 -6.36
CA LEU A 64 -6.88 -6.85 -5.49
C LEU A 64 -6.68 -5.50 -6.17
N PRO A 65 -7.76 -4.77 -6.50
CA PRO A 65 -7.69 -3.44 -7.10
C PRO A 65 -6.86 -2.43 -6.30
N ILE A 66 -6.90 -2.51 -4.96
CA ILE A 66 -6.16 -1.59 -4.07
C ILE A 66 -4.64 -1.78 -4.22
N VAL A 67 -4.16 -3.03 -4.29
CA VAL A 67 -2.74 -3.34 -4.52
C VAL A 67 -2.34 -2.95 -5.94
N ARG A 68 -3.17 -3.29 -6.94
CA ARG A 68 -2.93 -2.92 -8.34
C ARG A 68 -2.78 -1.43 -8.56
N ARG A 69 -3.56 -0.62 -7.85
CA ARG A 69 -3.59 0.83 -8.00
C ARG A 69 -2.46 1.55 -7.27
N TRP A 70 -2.10 1.09 -6.07
CA TRP A 70 -1.20 1.81 -5.18
C TRP A 70 0.17 1.18 -5.02
N VAL A 71 0.37 -0.07 -5.46
CA VAL A 71 1.65 -0.78 -5.34
C VAL A 71 2.09 -1.22 -6.74
N PRO A 72 2.67 -0.31 -7.56
CA PRO A 72 2.98 -0.60 -8.96
C PRO A 72 4.16 -1.57 -9.14
N SER A 73 5.06 -1.64 -8.16
CA SER A 73 6.24 -2.50 -8.09
C SER A 73 6.24 -3.32 -6.79
N PRO A 74 6.91 -4.48 -6.75
CA PRO A 74 7.00 -5.29 -5.55
C PRO A 74 7.64 -4.51 -4.39
N PRO A 75 7.23 -4.75 -3.13
CA PRO A 75 7.80 -4.07 -1.97
C PRO A 75 9.33 -4.26 -1.89
N PRO A 76 10.12 -3.18 -1.77
CA PRO A 76 11.57 -3.29 -1.70
C PRO A 76 12.02 -3.87 -0.35
N ARG A 77 13.24 -4.43 -0.30
CA ARG A 77 13.80 -5.09 0.89
C ARG A 77 13.75 -4.22 2.15
N VAL A 78 14.04 -2.92 2.03
CA VAL A 78 13.94 -1.96 3.15
C VAL A 78 12.54 -1.93 3.79
N ARG A 79 11.48 -2.12 2.99
CA ARG A 79 10.10 -2.16 3.49
C ARG A 79 9.75 -3.52 4.09
N VAL A 80 10.26 -4.59 3.50
CA VAL A 80 10.15 -5.95 4.08
C VAL A 80 10.79 -5.98 5.47
N ASP A 81 12.00 -5.47 5.61
CA ASP A 81 12.71 -5.41 6.88
C ASP A 81 11.97 -4.51 7.89
N SER A 82 11.44 -3.36 7.43
CA SER A 82 10.61 -2.47 8.27
C SER A 82 9.33 -3.16 8.77
N ALA A 83 8.61 -3.87 7.89
CA ALA A 83 7.40 -4.59 8.26
C ALA A 83 7.69 -5.74 9.24
N LEU A 84 8.82 -6.42 9.07
CA LEU A 84 9.29 -7.46 9.99
C LEU A 84 9.55 -6.88 11.40
N ARG A 85 10.17 -5.71 11.48
CA ARG A 85 10.39 -4.96 12.72
C ARG A 85 9.10 -4.55 13.41
N VAL A 86 8.20 -3.91 12.65
CA VAL A 86 6.92 -3.43 13.17
C VAL A 86 6.05 -4.59 13.67
N SER A 87 6.16 -5.75 13.03
CA SER A 87 5.47 -6.97 13.44
C SER A 87 6.12 -7.67 14.64
N GLY A 88 7.28 -7.21 15.12
CA GLY A 88 8.01 -7.83 16.22
C GLY A 88 8.65 -9.19 15.86
N LEU A 89 8.94 -9.42 14.59
CA LEU A 89 9.38 -10.70 14.04
C LEU A 89 10.86 -10.73 13.61
N GLU A 90 11.64 -9.66 13.86
CA GLU A 90 13.06 -9.58 13.46
C GLU A 90 13.94 -10.69 14.04
N GLY A 91 13.60 -11.20 15.22
CA GLY A 91 14.31 -12.29 15.88
C GLY A 91 13.72 -13.68 15.60
N ALA A 92 12.64 -13.77 14.82
CA ALA A 92 12.00 -15.04 14.52
C ALA A 92 12.89 -15.87 13.59
N ALA A 93 13.23 -17.10 14.01
CA ALA A 93 13.96 -18.01 13.15
C ALA A 93 13.13 -18.42 11.92
N GLU A 94 11.82 -18.62 12.14
CA GLU A 94 10.80 -19.00 11.17
C GLU A 94 9.50 -18.27 11.51
N LEU A 95 8.75 -17.88 10.48
CA LEU A 95 7.40 -17.33 10.60
C LEU A 95 6.39 -18.46 10.38
N SER A 96 5.46 -18.63 11.32
CA SER A 96 4.27 -19.47 11.11
C SER A 96 3.36 -18.88 10.04
N ARG A 97 2.38 -19.66 9.58
CA ARG A 97 1.39 -19.20 8.59
C ARG A 97 0.68 -17.92 9.05
N ASP A 98 0.25 -17.88 10.32
CA ASP A 98 -0.43 -16.73 10.90
C ASP A 98 0.52 -15.52 10.99
N GLN A 99 1.77 -15.74 11.44
CA GLN A 99 2.77 -14.67 11.51
C GLN A 99 3.12 -14.11 10.12
N PHE A 100 3.19 -14.97 9.10
CA PHE A 100 3.40 -14.56 7.73
C PHE A 100 2.22 -13.73 7.20
N GLY A 101 0.98 -14.11 7.52
CA GLY A 101 -0.22 -13.35 7.19
C GLY A 101 -0.26 -11.97 7.86
N GLU A 102 0.10 -11.89 9.14
CA GLU A 102 0.21 -10.61 9.87
C GLU A 102 1.31 -9.72 9.30
N PHE A 103 2.49 -10.28 9.06
CA PHE A 103 3.60 -9.61 8.37
C PHE A 103 3.17 -9.07 7.00
N ALA A 104 2.50 -9.89 6.20
CA ALA A 104 2.01 -9.50 4.88
C ALA A 104 0.99 -8.37 4.96
N ALA A 105 0.08 -8.41 5.94
CA ALA A 105 -0.92 -7.36 6.13
C ALA A 105 -0.23 -6.03 6.46
N GLU A 106 0.77 -6.04 7.33
CA GLU A 106 1.57 -4.86 7.67
C GLU A 106 2.33 -4.33 6.44
N LEU A 107 3.04 -5.21 5.72
CA LEU A 107 3.83 -4.86 4.55
C LEU A 107 2.98 -4.20 3.45
N PHE A 108 1.83 -4.81 3.11
CA PHE A 108 0.97 -4.30 2.05
C PHE A 108 0.18 -3.07 2.49
N ARG A 109 -0.15 -2.95 3.78
CA ARG A 109 -0.71 -1.72 4.34
C ARG A 109 0.25 -0.56 4.17
N GLU A 110 1.49 -0.72 4.60
CA GLU A 110 2.52 0.32 4.45
C GLU A 110 2.78 0.64 2.97
N ALA A 111 2.89 -0.38 2.12
CA ALA A 111 3.12 -0.20 0.68
C ALA A 111 2.00 0.58 -0.02
N VAL A 112 0.73 0.25 0.29
CA VAL A 112 -0.44 0.96 -0.26
C VAL A 112 -0.47 2.41 0.22
N LEU A 113 -0.21 2.67 1.50
CA LEU A 113 -0.18 4.03 2.04
C LEU A 113 0.95 4.86 1.42
N ALA A 114 2.14 4.27 1.29
CA ALA A 114 3.29 4.93 0.67
C ALA A 114 3.01 5.28 -0.80
N GLY A 115 2.48 4.35 -1.59
CA GLY A 115 2.15 4.62 -2.99
C GLY A 115 0.98 5.59 -3.17
N ALA A 116 0.02 5.59 -2.24
CA ALA A 116 -1.02 6.61 -2.20
C ALA A 116 -0.47 8.01 -1.90
N ALA A 117 0.45 8.12 -0.94
CA ALA A 117 1.11 9.38 -0.61
C ALA A 117 1.97 9.89 -1.79
N GLU A 118 2.74 9.02 -2.43
CA GLU A 118 3.54 9.36 -3.61
C GLU A 118 2.65 9.84 -4.76
N ALA A 119 1.54 9.13 -5.03
CA ALA A 119 0.60 9.54 -6.06
C ALA A 119 -0.07 10.88 -5.75
N ALA A 120 -0.32 11.20 -4.47
CA ALA A 120 -0.82 12.51 -4.07
C ALA A 120 0.21 13.61 -4.34
N LEU A 121 1.49 13.35 -4.04
CA LEU A 121 2.60 14.27 -4.31
C LEU A 121 2.82 14.52 -5.80
N VAL A 122 2.55 13.54 -6.68
CA VAL A 122 2.68 13.72 -8.13
C VAL A 122 1.44 14.40 -8.73
N ARG A 123 0.23 14.00 -8.33
CA ARG A 123 -1.02 14.48 -8.94
C ARG A 123 -1.43 15.89 -8.50
N ALA A 124 -1.07 16.29 -7.29
CA ALA A 124 -1.35 17.63 -6.77
C ALA A 124 -0.68 18.75 -7.60
N PRO A 125 0.66 18.75 -7.82
CA PRO A 125 1.33 19.78 -8.60
C PRO A 125 1.00 19.69 -10.11
N ALA A 126 0.83 18.49 -10.67
CA ALA A 126 0.49 18.33 -12.09
C ALA A 126 -0.86 18.99 -12.44
N GLY A 127 -1.88 18.83 -11.59
CA GLY A 127 -3.16 19.50 -11.80
C GLY A 127 -3.14 20.99 -11.43
N ALA A 128 -2.33 21.38 -10.44
CA ALA A 128 -2.12 22.80 -10.12
C ALA A 128 -1.48 23.56 -11.29
N ALA A 129 -0.53 22.95 -11.99
CA ALA A 129 0.07 23.53 -13.20
C ALA A 129 -0.98 23.75 -14.31
N GLY A 130 -1.91 22.82 -14.49
CA GLY A 130 -3.04 22.98 -15.42
C GLY A 130 -3.95 24.16 -15.07
N ILE A 131 -4.31 24.30 -13.78
CA ILE A 131 -5.12 25.43 -13.29
C ILE A 131 -4.39 26.76 -13.47
N LEU A 132 -3.09 26.80 -13.15
CA LEU A 132 -2.26 27.99 -13.35
C LEU A 132 -2.13 28.36 -14.83
N GLY A 133 -1.97 27.36 -15.72
CA GLY A 133 -1.93 27.59 -17.16
C GLY A 133 -3.22 28.23 -17.69
N VAL A 134 -4.38 27.73 -17.26
CA VAL A 134 -5.69 28.32 -17.60
C VAL A 134 -5.83 29.73 -17.02
N ALA A 135 -5.41 29.96 -15.77
CA ALA A 135 -5.48 31.26 -15.11
C ALA A 135 -4.61 32.33 -15.79
N ILE A 136 -3.43 31.96 -16.30
CA ILE A 136 -2.55 32.84 -17.07
C ILE A 136 -3.21 33.23 -18.39
N VAL A 137 -3.78 32.27 -19.12
CA VAL A 137 -4.50 32.52 -20.39
C VAL A 137 -5.73 33.40 -20.15
N SER A 138 -6.46 33.18 -19.07
CA SER A 138 -7.65 33.95 -18.72
C SER A 138 -7.36 35.27 -18.01
N ARG A 139 -6.08 35.63 -17.78
CA ARG A 139 -5.63 36.77 -16.96
C ARG A 139 -6.34 36.86 -15.59
N ALA A 140 -6.60 35.72 -14.97
CA ALA A 140 -7.17 35.68 -13.64
C ALA A 140 -6.15 36.20 -12.61
N GLY A 141 -6.60 36.99 -11.63
CA GLY A 141 -5.73 37.52 -10.58
C GLY A 141 -5.12 36.42 -9.71
N ALA A 142 -3.86 36.61 -9.28
CA ALA A 142 -3.08 35.61 -8.53
C ALA A 142 -3.80 35.06 -7.27
N GLY A 143 -4.61 35.89 -6.60
CA GLY A 143 -5.40 35.47 -5.44
C GLY A 143 -6.53 34.48 -5.76
N ALA A 144 -7.15 34.57 -6.94
CA ALA A 144 -8.20 33.64 -7.36
C ALA A 144 -7.59 32.30 -7.82
N ALA A 145 -6.48 32.36 -8.56
CA ALA A 145 -5.75 31.17 -8.98
C ALA A 145 -5.20 30.37 -7.78
N GLY A 146 -4.63 31.06 -6.78
CA GLY A 146 -4.12 30.42 -5.56
C GLY A 146 -5.21 29.68 -4.77
N LYS A 147 -6.41 30.26 -4.64
CA LYS A 147 -7.55 29.60 -3.98
C LYS A 147 -8.01 28.34 -4.73
N LEU A 148 -8.09 28.40 -6.07
CA LEU A 148 -8.47 27.25 -6.88
C LEU A 148 -7.45 26.11 -6.80
N VAL A 149 -6.16 26.44 -6.81
CA VAL A 149 -5.09 25.46 -6.60
C VAL A 149 -5.21 24.82 -5.22
N ALA A 150 -5.44 25.60 -4.16
CA ALA A 150 -5.59 25.08 -2.81
C ALA A 150 -6.81 24.14 -2.65
N VAL A 151 -7.95 24.50 -3.25
CA VAL A 151 -9.15 23.63 -3.25
C VAL A 151 -8.90 22.36 -4.04
N TYR A 152 -8.25 22.45 -5.20
CA TYR A 152 -7.92 21.29 -6.03
C TYR A 152 -6.96 20.33 -5.33
N THR A 153 -5.86 20.82 -4.75
CA THR A 153 -4.88 19.97 -4.05
C THR A 153 -5.49 19.28 -2.83
N ALA A 154 -6.31 20.00 -2.06
CA ALA A 154 -7.09 19.42 -0.96
C ALA A 154 -8.07 18.34 -1.46
N GLY A 155 -8.75 18.59 -2.59
CA GLY A 155 -9.66 17.64 -3.23
C GLY A 155 -8.95 16.37 -3.72
N VAL A 156 -7.77 16.50 -4.34
CA VAL A 156 -6.96 15.35 -4.79
C VAL A 156 -6.50 14.52 -3.60
N ALA A 157 -5.99 15.16 -2.54
CA ALA A 157 -5.60 14.45 -1.32
C ALA A 157 -6.79 13.70 -0.73
N ALA A 158 -7.94 14.36 -0.58
CA ALA A 158 -9.16 13.74 -0.09
C ALA A 158 -9.60 12.56 -0.96
N ALA A 159 -9.61 12.69 -2.28
CA ALA A 159 -10.00 11.63 -3.22
C ALA A 159 -9.05 10.42 -3.15
N VAL A 160 -7.74 10.64 -3.01
CA VAL A 160 -6.75 9.57 -2.82
C VAL A 160 -7.06 8.79 -1.55
N TYR A 161 -7.17 9.46 -0.40
CA TYR A 161 -7.45 8.81 0.88
C TYR A 161 -8.86 8.20 0.96
N LEU A 162 -9.86 8.79 0.30
CA LEU A 162 -11.20 8.23 0.23
C LEU A 162 -11.25 6.93 -0.58
N SER A 163 -10.32 6.73 -1.50
CA SER A 163 -10.27 5.53 -2.33
C SER A 163 -9.39 4.40 -1.79
N LEU A 164 -8.97 4.52 -0.52
CA LEU A 164 -8.22 3.51 0.23
C LEU A 164 -9.10 2.52 1.00
N GLY A 165 -10.42 2.60 0.89
CA GLY A 165 -11.31 1.57 1.44
C GLY A 165 -12.73 1.68 0.94
#